data_AF-A0A1G1CQT5-F1
#
_entry.id   AF-A0A1G1CQT5-F1
#
_cell.length_a   1.000
_cell.length_b   1.000
_cell.length_c   1.000
_cell.angle_alpha   90.00
_cell.angle_beta   90.00
_cell.angle_gamma   90.00
#
_symmetry.space_group_name_H-M   'P 1'
#
loop_
_entity.id
_entity.type
_entity.pdbx_description
1 polymer ?
#
loop_
_entity_poly.entity_id
_entity_poly.type
_entity_poly.pdbx_seq_one_letter_code
_entity_poly.pdbx_strand_id
1 'polypeptide(L)'
;MEKISYGMPYYGYKGRLAYFRLAKKHIGLYVPPPVIAEYEHELKGYQTAKATVRLPLDEPLPVALIKKLIKSRRDKNEESSAIDREGYQVEGLMI
;
A
#
# COMPACT_ATOMS: atom_id res chain seq x y z
N MET A 1 11.17 -4.69 -5.18
CA MET A 1 11.06 -6.12 -5.57
C MET A 1 9.63 -6.40 -5.96
N GLU A 2 9.45 -7.10 -7.07
CA GLU A 2 8.15 -7.54 -7.57
C GLU A 2 7.94 -9.00 -7.20
N LYS A 3 6.77 -9.34 -6.64
CA LYS A 3 6.45 -10.71 -6.23
C LYS A 3 4.97 -11.00 -6.46
N ILE A 4 4.60 -12.26 -6.37
CA ILE A 4 3.22 -12.73 -6.37
C ILE A 4 2.92 -13.33 -4.99
N SER A 5 1.78 -12.99 -4.40
CA SER A 5 1.29 -13.58 -3.16
C SER A 5 -0.24 -13.58 -3.17
N TYR A 6 -0.87 -14.63 -2.64
CA TYR A 6 -2.32 -14.86 -2.76
C TYR A 6 -2.84 -14.82 -4.21
N GLY A 7 -2.02 -15.24 -5.17
CA GLY A 7 -2.35 -15.17 -6.60
C GLY A 7 -2.42 -13.75 -7.17
N MET A 8 -1.97 -12.73 -6.43
CA MET A 8 -1.96 -11.34 -6.85
C MET A 8 -0.53 -10.79 -6.94
N PRO A 9 -0.17 -10.11 -8.03
CA PRO A 9 1.09 -9.41 -8.13
C PRO A 9 1.12 -8.22 -7.16
N TYR A 10 2.30 -7.96 -6.61
CA TYR A 10 2.51 -6.85 -5.70
C TYR A 10 3.93 -6.30 -5.78
N TYR A 11 4.04 -5.00 -5.46
CA TYR A 11 5.32 -4.33 -5.28
C TYR A 11 5.68 -4.30 -3.80
N GLY A 12 6.92 -4.64 -3.49
CA GLY A 12 7.49 -4.62 -2.15
C GLY A 12 8.74 -3.75 -2.04
N TYR A 13 8.84 -3.02 -0.93
CA TYR A 13 10.01 -2.25 -0.49
C TYR A 13 9.97 -2.20 1.03
N LYS A 14 10.96 -2.83 1.70
CA LYS A 14 11.02 -2.92 3.18
C LYS A 14 9.68 -3.33 3.82
N GLY A 15 8.94 -4.21 3.13
CA GLY A 15 7.53 -4.49 3.40
C GLY A 15 6.67 -4.46 2.13
N ARG A 16 5.35 -4.60 2.29
CA ARG A 16 4.35 -4.56 1.20
C ARG A 16 4.02 -3.10 0.86
N LEU A 17 4.13 -2.71 -0.42
CA LEU A 17 3.69 -1.38 -0.89
C LEU A 17 2.26 -1.43 -1.41
N ALA A 18 2.01 -2.22 -2.44
CA ALA A 18 0.67 -2.35 -2.99
C ALA A 18 0.50 -3.64 -3.77
N TYR A 19 -0.69 -4.21 -3.68
CA TYR A 19 -1.18 -5.26 -4.58
C TYR A 19 -2.08 -4.61 -5.62
N PHE A 20 -2.18 -5.27 -6.77
CA PHE A 20 -3.13 -4.86 -7.80
C PHE A 20 -3.81 -6.07 -8.42
N ARG A 21 -5.08 -5.90 -8.79
CA ARG A 21 -5.88 -6.94 -9.44
C ARG A 21 -6.83 -6.31 -10.45
N LEU A 22 -6.93 -6.94 -11.63
CA LEU A 22 -7.95 -6.59 -12.62
C LEU A 22 -9.30 -7.25 -12.25
N ALA A 23 -10.36 -6.45 -12.23
CA ALA A 23 -11.74 -6.91 -12.15
C ALA A 23 -12.51 -6.47 -13.41
N LYS A 24 -13.75 -6.97 -13.58
CA LYS A 24 -14.54 -6.74 -14.80
C LYS A 24 -14.77 -5.26 -15.16
N LYS A 25 -14.87 -4.38 -14.15
CA LYS A 25 -15.21 -2.96 -14.33
C LYS A 25 -14.19 -1.98 -13.73
N HIS A 26 -13.20 -2.50 -13.01
CA HIS A 26 -12.25 -1.67 -12.25
C HIS A 26 -10.93 -2.40 -12.03
N ILE A 27 -9.91 -1.64 -11.70
CA ILE A 27 -8.64 -2.13 -11.16
C ILE A 27 -8.70 -1.94 -9.64
N GLY A 28 -8.54 -3.03 -8.90
CA GLY A 28 -8.41 -2.98 -7.45
C GLY A 28 -6.95 -2.68 -7.08
N LEU A 29 -6.72 -1.53 -6.46
CA LEU A 29 -5.43 -1.17 -5.86
C LEU A 29 -5.52 -1.37 -4.34
N TYR A 30 -4.68 -2.24 -3.80
CA TYR A 30 -4.68 -2.56 -2.37
C TYR A 30 -3.43 -2.00 -1.72
N VAL A 31 -3.60 -0.92 -0.95
CA VAL A 31 -2.52 -0.27 -0.20
C VAL A 31 -2.73 -0.60 1.28
N PRO A 32 -1.73 -1.17 1.98
CA PRO A 32 -1.86 -1.47 3.39
C PRO A 32 -2.25 -0.23 4.22
N PRO A 33 -3.08 -0.39 5.26
CA PRO A 33 -3.45 0.71 6.14
C PRO A 33 -2.20 1.30 6.83
N PRO A 34 -2.26 2.55 7.31
CA PRO A 34 -3.43 3.44 7.36
C PRO A 34 -3.65 4.32 6.10
N VAL A 35 -2.86 4.13 5.04
CA VAL A 35 -2.76 5.07 3.90
C VAL A 35 -4.10 5.46 3.28
N ILE A 36 -5.03 4.53 3.09
CA ILE A 36 -6.32 4.87 2.46
C ILE A 36 -7.15 5.83 3.32
N ALA A 37 -7.09 5.69 4.64
CA ALA A 37 -7.83 6.57 5.56
C ALA A 37 -7.25 7.99 5.58
N GLU A 38 -5.93 8.14 5.54
CA GLU A 38 -5.27 9.47 5.53
C GLU A 38 -5.55 10.26 4.24
N TYR A 39 -5.85 9.56 3.15
CA TYR A 39 -6.11 10.15 1.84
C TYR A 39 -7.59 10.13 1.45
N GLU A 40 -8.51 9.92 2.41
CA GLU A 40 -9.95 9.80 2.16
C GLU A 40 -10.51 11.00 1.39
N HIS A 41 -10.05 12.21 1.72
CA HIS A 41 -10.47 13.43 1.03
C HIS A 41 -10.03 13.47 -0.45
N GLU A 42 -8.81 13.04 -0.76
CA GLU A 42 -8.31 12.97 -2.14
C GLU A 42 -8.94 11.81 -2.93
N LEU A 43 -9.43 10.79 -2.23
CA LEU A 43 -10.12 9.64 -2.80
C LEU A 43 -11.62 9.86 -2.99
N LYS A 44 -12.13 11.05 -2.65
CA LYS A 44 -13.53 11.42 -2.82
C LYS A 44 -13.91 11.35 -4.30
N GLY A 45 -14.71 10.35 -4.64
CA GLY A 45 -15.10 10.04 -6.03
C GLY A 45 -14.73 8.62 -6.46
N TYR A 46 -13.82 7.96 -5.75
CA TYR A 46 -13.51 6.54 -5.95
C TYR A 46 -14.24 5.69 -4.90
N GLN A 47 -14.57 4.45 -5.27
CA GLN A 47 -15.03 3.48 -4.28
C GLN A 47 -13.84 2.99 -3.47
N THR A 48 -13.86 3.22 -2.16
CA THR A 48 -12.80 2.83 -1.23
C THR A 48 -13.30 1.83 -0.18
N ALA A 49 -12.36 1.09 0.38
CA ALA A 49 -12.51 0.29 1.59
C ALA A 49 -11.24 0.47 2.44
N LYS A 50 -11.18 -0.15 3.63
CA LYS A 50 -10.09 0.04 4.62
C LYS A 50 -8.66 0.02 4.05
N ALA A 51 -8.40 -0.80 3.03
CA ALA A 51 -7.08 -0.96 2.41
C ALA A 51 -7.17 -1.05 0.88
N THR A 52 -8.23 -0.51 0.28
CA THR A 52 -8.51 -0.73 -1.15
C THR A 52 -9.12 0.50 -1.79
N VAL A 53 -8.67 0.78 -3.01
CA VAL A 53 -9.27 1.77 -3.92
C VAL A 53 -9.64 1.04 -5.20
N ARG A 54 -10.88 1.23 -5.67
CA ARG A 54 -11.33 0.71 -6.97
C ARG A 54 -11.21 1.82 -7.99
N LEU A 55 -10.29 1.65 -8.93
CA LEU A 55 -10.04 2.57 -10.03
C LEU A 55 -10.90 2.15 -11.23
N PRO A 56 -11.78 3.01 -11.75
CA PRO A 56 -12.60 2.69 -12.92
C PRO A 56 -11.74 2.36 -14.13
N LEU A 57 -12.19 1.42 -14.97
CA LEU A 57 -11.50 1.06 -16.23
C LEU A 57 -11.84 2.00 -17.40
N ASP A 58 -12.95 2.73 -17.29
CA ASP A 58 -13.49 3.59 -18.35
C ASP A 58 -12.88 5.01 -18.34
N GLU A 59 -12.11 5.33 -17.30
CA GLU A 59 -11.53 6.66 -17.07
C GLU A 59 -10.00 6.58 -17.05
N PRO A 60 -9.29 7.67 -17.38
CA PRO A 60 -7.84 7.71 -17.30
C PRO A 60 -7.38 7.45 -15.86
N LEU A 61 -6.33 6.63 -15.72
CA LEU A 61 -5.77 6.30 -14.41
C LEU A 61 -5.27 7.56 -13.69
N PRO A 62 -5.63 7.78 -12.41
CA PRO A 62 -5.16 8.93 -11.64
C PRO A 62 -3.73 8.70 -11.15
N VAL A 63 -2.76 8.70 -12.06
CA VAL A 63 -1.35 8.37 -11.80
C VAL A 63 -0.76 9.23 -10.67
N ALA A 64 -1.12 10.51 -10.60
CA ALA A 64 -0.67 11.42 -9.56
C ALA A 64 -1.14 10.98 -8.16
N LEU A 65 -2.40 10.55 -8.03
CA LEU A 65 -2.97 10.06 -6.77
C LEU A 65 -2.32 8.73 -6.37
N ILE A 66 -2.20 7.80 -7.30
CA ILE A 66 -1.53 6.51 -7.07
C ILE A 66 -0.11 6.74 -6.56
N LYS A 67 0.65 7.64 -7.20
CA LYS A 67 2.01 7.98 -6.80
C LYS A 67 2.09 8.53 -5.37
N LYS A 68 1.13 9.37 -4.96
CA LYS A 68 1.05 9.88 -3.57
C LYS A 68 0.83 8.75 -2.57
N LEU A 69 -0.14 7.86 -2.82
CA LEU A 69 -0.44 6.73 -1.94
C LEU A 69 0.77 5.80 -1.78
N ILE A 70 1.44 5.45 -2.89
CA ILE A 70 2.61 4.57 -2.87
C ILE A 70 3.79 5.21 -2.14
N LYS A 71 4.02 6.52 -2.32
CA LYS A 71 5.04 7.25 -1.56
C LYS A 71 4.75 7.20 -0.06
N SER A 72 3.55 7.61 0.37
CA SER A 72 3.18 7.54 1.79
C SER A 72 3.36 6.14 2.39
N ARG A 73 3.02 5.09 1.62
CA ARG A 73 3.25 3.72 2.08
C ARG A 73 4.74 3.37 2.19
N ARG A 74 5.56 3.84 1.24
CA ARG A 74 7.02 3.65 1.25
C ARG A 74 7.65 4.29 2.47
N ASP A 75 7.29 5.54 2.78
CA ASP A 75 7.82 6.27 3.93
C ASP A 75 7.49 5.52 5.24
N LYS A 76 6.26 5.00 5.37
CA LYS A 76 5.86 4.16 6.52
C LYS A 76 6.63 2.85 6.63
N ASN A 77 6.94 2.20 5.51
CA ASN A 77 7.80 1.01 5.53
C ASN A 77 9.22 1.34 5.97
N GLU A 78 9.71 2.54 5.63
CA GLU A 78 11.02 2.99 6.07
C GLU A 78 11.06 3.15 7.59
N GLU A 79 10.04 3.80 8.17
CA GLU A 79 9.89 3.97 9.61
C GLU A 79 9.70 2.63 10.34
N SER A 80 8.82 1.75 9.84
CA SER A 80 8.61 0.41 10.43
C SER A 80 9.87 -0.47 10.36
N SER A 81 10.66 -0.36 9.29
CA SER A 81 11.91 -1.10 9.17
C SER A 81 13.03 -0.57 10.06
N ALA A 82 12.94 0.68 10.51
CA ALA A 82 13.82 1.25 11.51
C ALA A 82 13.44 0.73 12.90
N ILE A 83 12.14 0.65 13.20
CA ILE A 83 11.59 0.12 14.46
C ILE A 83 11.91 -1.38 14.62
N ASP A 84 11.81 -2.19 13.57
CA ASP A 84 12.16 -3.62 13.60
C ASP A 84 13.66 -3.85 13.88
N ARG A 85 14.53 -2.93 13.44
CA ARG A 85 15.98 -2.97 13.74
C ARG A 85 16.32 -2.56 15.16
N GLU A 86 15.53 -1.68 15.78
CA GLU A 86 15.75 -1.22 17.16
C GLU A 86 15.12 -2.18 18.19
N GLY A 87 13.97 -2.80 17.84
CA GLY A 87 13.34 -3.85 18.64
C GLY A 87 14.21 -5.10 18.83
N TYR A 88 14.98 -5.48 17.81
CA TYR A 88 15.90 -6.62 17.91
C TYR A 88 17.13 -6.33 18.80
N GLN A 89 17.46 -5.06 19.06
CA GLN A 89 18.56 -4.69 19.96
C GLN A 89 18.14 -4.70 21.44
N VAL A 90 16.86 -4.53 21.76
CA VAL A 90 16.36 -4.52 23.16
C VAL A 90 15.97 -5.90 23.68
N GLU A 91 15.55 -6.83 22.83
CA GLU A 91 15.25 -8.23 23.23
C GLU A 91 16.46 -9.18 23.13
N GLY A 92 17.65 -8.66 22.76
CA GLY A 92 18.89 -9.43 22.63
C GLY A 92 19.74 -9.55 23.89
N LEU A 93 19.30 -9.01 25.04
CA LEU A 93 20.03 -9.10 26.30
C LEU A 93 19.12 -9.51 27.47
N MET A 94 18.74 -10.79 27.50
CA MET A 94 18.49 -11.46 28.77
C MET A 94 18.98 -12.91 28.67
N ILE A 95 20.21 -13.09 29.15
CA ILE A 95 20.74 -14.35 29.69
C ILE A 95 19.90 -14.81 30.88
#